data_AF-A0A520HNL2-F1
#
_entry.id   AF-A0A520HNL2-F1
#
_cell.length_a   1.000
_cell.length_b   1.000
_cell.length_c   1.000
_cell.angle_alpha   90.00
_cell.angle_beta   90.00
_cell.angle_gamma   90.00
#
_symmetry.space_group_name_H-M   'P 1'
#
loop_
_entity.id
_entity.type
_entity.pdbx_description
1 polymer ?
#
loop_
_entity_poly.entity_id
_entity_poly.type
_entity_poly.pdbx_seq_one_letter_code
_entity_poly.pdbx_strand_id
1 'polypeptide(L)'
;MPQHDHDQQPHGARETAAQVLHDARDKAEDAYKASKATAKDTAARAARGVDDNPLAIIVGGLAVGALAGALIPRSAREKELLAPVGKRLGDTARQAFAAAKDAGRQELDQAGLTPSAAKDRGRELLDGVVKAVSSAGSAAAQSAKRTEQA
;
A
#
# COMPACT_ATOMS: atom_id res chain seq x y z
N MET A 1 -42.30 -38.27 33.55
CA MET A 1 -42.29 -36.81 33.34
C MET A 1 -41.06 -36.48 32.49
N PRO A 2 -41.22 -35.97 31.25
CA PRO A 2 -40.10 -35.66 30.37
C PRO A 2 -39.64 -34.20 30.57
N GLN A 3 -38.36 -33.96 30.82
CA GLN A 3 -37.79 -32.61 30.83
C GLN A 3 -36.75 -32.48 29.71
N HIS A 4 -37.27 -31.94 28.60
CA HIS A 4 -36.69 -31.08 27.59
C HIS A 4 -35.18 -30.81 27.67
N ASP A 5 -34.47 -31.37 26.69
CA ASP A 5 -33.21 -30.87 26.15
C ASP A 5 -33.39 -29.44 25.64
N HIS A 6 -32.57 -28.51 26.14
CA HIS A 6 -32.43 -27.17 25.57
C HIS A 6 -31.16 -27.12 24.73
N ASP A 7 -31.29 -27.51 23.47
CA ASP A 7 -30.31 -27.23 22.43
C ASP A 7 -30.24 -25.71 22.18
N GLN A 8 -29.30 -25.03 22.84
CA GLN A 8 -28.93 -23.65 22.50
C GLN A 8 -28.19 -23.65 21.15
N GLN A 9 -28.96 -23.63 20.06
CA GLN A 9 -28.43 -23.51 18.71
C GLN A 9 -27.83 -22.10 18.45
N PRO A 10 -26.68 -22.01 17.75
CA PRO A 10 -25.91 -20.76 17.56
C PRO A 10 -26.44 -19.88 16.40
N HIS A 11 -27.75 -19.64 16.34
CA HIS A 11 -28.39 -18.96 15.20
C HIS A 11 -28.07 -17.46 15.11
N GLY A 12 -27.83 -16.78 16.23
CA GLY A 12 -27.51 -15.34 16.22
C GLY A 12 -26.12 -15.00 15.65
N ALA A 13 -25.15 -15.91 15.79
CA ALA A 13 -23.77 -15.64 15.40
C ALA A 13 -23.58 -15.61 13.87
N ARG A 14 -24.27 -16.50 13.14
CA ARG A 14 -24.20 -16.54 11.68
C ARG A 14 -24.99 -15.42 11.02
N GLU A 15 -26.11 -15.03 11.61
CA GLU A 15 -26.93 -13.93 11.12
C GLU A 15 -26.21 -12.58 11.27
N THR A 16 -25.60 -12.36 12.45
CA THR A 16 -24.78 -11.16 12.70
C THR A 16 -23.56 -11.11 11.76
N ALA A 17 -22.89 -12.26 11.55
CA ALA A 17 -21.75 -12.32 10.64
C ALA A 17 -22.15 -12.06 9.17
N ALA A 18 -23.30 -12.59 8.74
CA ALA A 18 -23.82 -12.35 7.39
C ALA A 18 -24.19 -10.88 7.18
N GLN A 19 -24.78 -10.24 8.19
CA GLN A 19 -25.19 -8.84 8.14
C GLN A 19 -23.98 -7.89 8.10
N VAL A 20 -22.97 -8.11 8.95
CA VAL A 20 -21.71 -7.35 8.93
C VAL A 20 -20.97 -7.53 7.59
N LEU A 21 -20.99 -8.73 7.01
CA LEU A 21 -20.36 -8.99 5.72
C LEU A 21 -21.10 -8.29 4.57
N HIS A 22 -22.44 -8.25 4.63
CA HIS A 22 -23.28 -7.55 3.67
C HIS A 22 -23.01 -6.04 3.70
N ASP A 23 -23.04 -5.43 4.89
CA ASP A 23 -22.76 -4.00 5.08
C ASP A 23 -21.34 -3.62 4.64
N ALA A 24 -20.36 -4.50 4.91
CA ALA A 24 -18.99 -4.30 4.45
C ALA A 24 -18.88 -4.37 2.92
N ARG A 25 -19.64 -5.25 2.27
CA ARG A 25 -19.65 -5.42 0.83
C ARG A 25 -20.32 -4.23 0.14
N ASP A 26 -21.42 -3.74 0.68
CA ASP A 26 -22.11 -2.56 0.16
C ASP A 26 -21.24 -1.30 0.28
N LYS A 27 -20.62 -1.09 1.45
CA LYS A 27 -19.65 0.00 1.65
C LYS A 27 -18.44 -0.12 0.71
N ALA A 28 -17.96 -1.32 0.47
CA ALA A 28 -16.86 -1.57 -0.47
C ALA A 28 -17.29 -1.29 -1.92
N GLU A 29 -18.51 -1.66 -2.32
CA GLU A 29 -19.04 -1.37 -3.66
C GLU A 29 -19.23 0.13 -3.89
N ASP A 30 -19.74 0.86 -2.90
CA ASP A 30 -19.91 2.31 -3.00
C ASP A 30 -18.58 3.05 -3.03
N ALA A 31 -17.65 2.66 -2.15
CA ALA A 31 -16.27 3.17 -2.19
C ALA A 31 -15.60 2.83 -3.53
N TYR A 32 -15.84 1.64 -4.08
CA TYR A 32 -15.30 1.24 -5.38
C TYR A 32 -15.91 2.03 -6.54
N LYS A 33 -17.23 2.26 -6.56
CA LYS A 33 -17.90 3.07 -7.59
C LYS A 33 -17.41 4.52 -7.57
N ALA A 34 -17.33 5.13 -6.39
CA ALA A 34 -16.79 6.47 -6.21
C ALA A 34 -15.31 6.54 -6.63
N SER A 35 -14.50 5.57 -6.19
CA SER A 35 -13.09 5.48 -6.56
C SER A 35 -12.90 5.28 -8.06
N LYS A 36 -13.77 4.51 -8.73
CA LYS A 36 -13.67 4.23 -10.17
C LYS A 36 -13.95 5.47 -11.01
N ALA A 37 -14.94 6.29 -10.63
CA ALA A 37 -15.23 7.55 -11.32
C ALA A 37 -14.04 8.52 -11.20
N THR A 38 -13.55 8.70 -9.97
CA THR A 38 -12.39 9.57 -9.68
C THR A 38 -11.11 9.04 -10.30
N ALA A 39 -10.86 7.73 -10.27
CA ALA A 39 -9.66 7.13 -10.84
C ALA A 39 -9.62 7.27 -12.36
N LYS A 40 -10.75 7.19 -13.06
CA LYS A 40 -10.79 7.41 -14.52
C LYS A 40 -10.44 8.85 -14.88
N ASP A 41 -10.99 9.80 -14.15
CA ASP A 41 -10.76 11.22 -14.36
C ASP A 41 -9.31 11.62 -14.01
N THR A 42 -8.79 11.12 -12.89
CA THR A 42 -7.39 11.26 -12.50
C THR A 42 -6.45 10.56 -13.47
N ALA A 43 -6.79 9.38 -14.00
CA ALA A 43 -5.99 8.69 -15.00
C ALA A 43 -5.92 9.47 -16.32
N ALA A 44 -7.05 10.08 -16.74
CA ALA A 44 -7.07 10.92 -17.93
C ALA A 44 -6.22 12.20 -17.76
N ARG A 45 -6.19 12.78 -16.55
CA ARG A 45 -5.32 13.92 -16.24
C ARG A 45 -3.86 13.51 -16.08
N ALA A 46 -3.59 12.38 -15.43
CA ALA A 46 -2.26 11.81 -15.31
C ALA A 46 -1.69 11.54 -16.70
N ALA A 47 -2.44 10.90 -17.60
CA ALA A 47 -1.99 10.65 -18.96
C ALA A 47 -1.57 11.92 -19.73
N ARG A 48 -2.13 13.09 -19.38
CA ARG A 48 -1.74 14.38 -19.96
C ARG A 48 -0.55 15.03 -19.21
N GLY A 49 -0.48 14.88 -17.89
CA GLY A 49 0.60 15.47 -17.06
C GLY A 49 1.85 14.61 -16.92
N VAL A 50 1.80 13.34 -17.36
CA VAL A 50 2.95 12.43 -17.41
C VAL A 50 4.03 12.96 -18.35
N ASP A 51 3.62 13.58 -19.45
CA ASP A 51 4.53 14.23 -20.40
C ASP A 51 5.24 15.44 -19.76
N ASP A 52 4.57 16.14 -18.85
CA ASP A 52 5.10 17.33 -18.17
C ASP A 52 6.03 16.98 -16.99
N ASN A 53 5.78 15.87 -16.28
CA ASN A 53 6.60 15.45 -15.15
C ASN A 53 6.69 13.91 -15.03
N PRO A 54 7.66 13.27 -15.69
CA PRO A 54 7.81 11.81 -15.63
C PRO A 54 8.17 11.30 -14.23
N LEU A 55 8.77 12.13 -13.37
CA LEU A 55 9.06 11.77 -11.98
C LEU A 55 7.79 11.64 -11.13
N ALA A 56 6.70 12.32 -11.51
CA ALA A 56 5.42 12.22 -10.81
C ALA A 56 4.83 10.81 -10.86
N ILE A 57 5.08 10.03 -11.91
CA ILE A 57 4.65 8.62 -11.98
C ILE A 57 5.37 7.79 -10.91
N ILE A 58 6.68 7.95 -10.78
CA ILE A 58 7.48 7.18 -9.83
C ILE A 58 7.01 7.47 -8.40
N VAL A 59 6.90 8.76 -8.05
CA VAL A 59 6.44 9.18 -6.73
C VAL A 59 4.99 8.75 -6.48
N GLY A 60 4.10 8.93 -7.45
CA GLY A 60 2.70 8.53 -7.37
C GLY A 60 2.54 7.02 -7.20
N GLY A 61 3.28 6.23 -7.98
CA GLY A 61 3.28 4.78 -7.89
C GLY A 61 3.79 4.25 -6.55
N LEU A 62 4.85 4.87 -6.00
CA LEU A 62 5.36 4.53 -4.66
C LEU A 62 4.36 4.90 -3.56
N ALA A 63 3.76 6.10 -3.63
CA ALA A 63 2.78 6.53 -2.65
C ALA A 63 1.54 5.62 -2.65
N VAL A 64 0.99 5.33 -3.84
CA VAL A 64 -0.15 4.42 -3.98
C VAL A 64 0.20 3.01 -3.52
N GLY A 65 1.37 2.49 -3.91
CA GLY A 65 1.86 1.18 -3.49
C GLY A 65 2.05 1.06 -1.98
N ALA A 66 2.60 2.10 -1.34
CA ALA A 66 2.78 2.15 0.11
C ALA A 66 1.43 2.21 0.84
N LEU A 67 0.49 3.04 0.38
CA LEU A 67 -0.86 3.12 0.94
C LEU A 67 -1.60 1.79 0.81
N ALA A 68 -1.57 1.17 -0.37
CA ALA A 68 -2.17 -0.14 -0.60
C ALA A 68 -1.52 -1.22 0.29
N GLY A 69 -0.19 -1.23 0.39
CA GLY A 69 0.54 -2.16 1.25
C GLY A 69 0.29 -1.96 2.75
N ALA A 70 0.05 -0.72 3.19
CA ALA A 70 -0.23 -0.39 4.59
C ALA A 70 -1.68 -0.63 4.99
N LEU A 71 -2.64 -0.40 4.07
CA LEU A 71 -4.08 -0.48 4.35
C LEU A 71 -4.68 -1.87 4.12
N ILE A 72 -4.02 -2.76 3.37
CA ILE A 72 -4.51 -4.14 3.19
C ILE A 72 -4.02 -4.98 4.40
N PRO A 73 -4.91 -5.31 5.37
CA PRO A 73 -4.51 -6.07 6.54
C PRO A 73 -4.17 -7.50 6.11
N ARG A 74 -2.94 -7.96 6.37
CA ARG A 74 -2.63 -9.38 6.20
C ARG A 74 -3.41 -10.18 7.24
N SER A 75 -4.42 -10.93 6.82
CA SER A 75 -5.16 -11.77 7.75
C SER A 75 -4.30 -12.96 8.21
N ALA A 76 -4.45 -13.37 9.48
CA ALA A 76 -3.70 -14.50 10.04
C ALA A 76 -4.01 -15.82 9.33
N ARG A 77 -5.27 -16.02 8.90
CA ARG A 77 -5.71 -17.16 8.09
C ARG A 77 -5.09 -17.19 6.69
N GLU A 78 -4.84 -16.02 6.07
CA GLU A 78 -4.09 -15.97 4.80
C GLU A 78 -2.62 -16.36 5.00
N LYS A 79 -1.97 -15.95 6.09
CA LYS A 79 -0.56 -16.34 6.33
C LYS A 79 -0.38 -17.86 6.45
N GLU A 80 -1.36 -18.56 7.00
CA GLU A 80 -1.27 -20.01 7.24
C GLU A 80 -1.74 -20.83 6.02
N LEU A 81 -2.86 -20.45 5.39
CA LEU A 81 -3.42 -21.17 4.24
C LEU A 81 -2.80 -20.77 2.90
N LEU A 82 -2.34 -19.52 2.78
CA LEU A 82 -1.74 -18.98 1.56
C LEU A 82 -0.22 -18.83 1.70
N ALA A 83 0.43 -19.44 2.70
CA ALA A 83 1.89 -19.48 2.81
C ALA A 83 2.60 -19.80 1.47
N PRO A 84 2.22 -20.85 0.70
CA PRO A 84 2.83 -21.12 -0.60
C PRO A 84 2.49 -20.08 -1.67
N VAL A 85 1.29 -19.49 -1.63
CA VAL A 85 0.86 -18.44 -2.58
C VAL A 85 1.57 -17.12 -2.29
N GLY A 86 1.70 -16.74 -1.02
CA GLY A 86 2.46 -15.59 -0.57
C GLY A 86 3.95 -15.73 -0.85
N LYS A 87 4.50 -16.95 -0.74
CA LYS A 87 5.88 -17.24 -1.16
C LYS A 87 6.05 -17.05 -2.67
N ARG A 88 5.16 -17.62 -3.49
CA ARG A 88 5.16 -17.42 -4.95
C ARG A 88 5.02 -15.95 -5.34
N LEU A 89 4.08 -15.23 -4.72
CA LEU A 89 3.89 -13.80 -4.95
C LEU A 89 5.14 -12.99 -4.57
N GLY A 90 5.75 -13.30 -3.42
CA GLY A 90 6.99 -12.66 -2.99
C GLY A 90 8.16 -12.95 -3.92
N ASP A 91 8.27 -14.19 -4.42
CA ASP A 91 9.29 -14.58 -5.37
C ASP A 91 9.07 -13.91 -6.74
N THR A 92 7.82 -13.83 -7.21
CA THR A 92 7.47 -13.06 -8.42
C THR A 92 7.79 -11.58 -8.25
N ALA A 93 7.46 -10.96 -7.12
CA ALA A 93 7.78 -9.56 -6.85
C ALA A 93 9.29 -9.32 -6.83
N ARG A 94 10.07 -10.24 -6.21
CA ARG A 94 11.54 -10.17 -6.22
C ARG A 94 12.12 -10.33 -7.63
N GLN A 95 11.60 -11.26 -8.43
CA GLN A 95 12.02 -11.45 -9.81
C GLN A 95 11.72 -10.22 -10.66
N ALA A 96 10.52 -9.67 -10.55
CA ALA A 96 10.14 -8.44 -11.24
C ALA A 96 11.04 -7.26 -10.84
N PHE A 97 11.34 -7.12 -9.54
CA PHE A 97 12.25 -6.10 -9.05
C PHE A 97 13.68 -6.31 -9.57
N ALA A 98 14.18 -7.55 -9.59
CA ALA A 98 15.50 -7.87 -10.12
C ALA A 98 15.57 -7.50 -11.61
N ALA A 99 14.58 -7.90 -12.41
CA ALA A 99 14.49 -7.57 -13.83
C ALA A 99 14.43 -6.05 -14.06
N ALA A 100 13.61 -5.32 -13.30
CA ALA A 100 13.52 -3.86 -13.40
C ALA A 100 14.85 -3.18 -13.05
N LYS A 101 15.54 -3.65 -12.00
CA LYS A 101 16.85 -3.15 -11.60
C LYS A 101 17.91 -3.43 -12.67
N ASP A 102 17.90 -4.62 -13.25
CA ASP A 102 18.88 -5.01 -14.27
C ASP A 102 18.65 -4.22 -15.57
N ALA A 103 17.39 -4.07 -16.01
CA ALA A 103 17.05 -3.19 -17.13
C ALA A 103 17.45 -1.74 -16.86
N GLY A 104 17.15 -1.20 -15.67
CA GLY A 104 17.55 0.15 -15.29
C GLY A 104 19.07 0.36 -15.29
N ARG A 105 19.84 -0.64 -14.84
CA ARG A 105 21.31 -0.59 -14.91
C ARG A 105 21.80 -0.57 -16.35
N GLN A 106 21.24 -1.42 -17.22
CA GLN A 106 21.60 -1.45 -18.62
C GLN A 106 21.32 -0.10 -19.32
N GLU A 107 20.19 0.56 -19.01
CA GLU A 107 19.88 1.89 -19.54
C GLU A 107 20.84 2.97 -19.01
N LEU A 108 21.22 2.90 -17.72
CA LEU A 108 22.22 3.80 -17.14
C LEU A 108 23.61 3.63 -17.78
N ASP A 109 24.02 2.38 -18.00
CA ASP A 109 25.30 2.06 -18.66
C ASP A 109 25.30 2.57 -20.12
N GLN A 110 24.19 2.39 -20.85
CA GLN A 110 23.99 2.94 -22.20
C GLN A 110 24.01 4.47 -22.22
N ALA A 111 23.47 5.12 -21.19
CA ALA A 111 23.51 6.57 -21.02
C ALA A 111 24.89 7.11 -20.58
N GLY A 112 25.89 6.24 -20.37
CA GLY A 112 27.23 6.62 -19.91
C GLY A 112 27.28 7.07 -18.46
N LEU A 113 26.23 6.82 -17.68
CA LEU A 113 26.17 7.14 -16.27
C LEU A 113 26.83 6.03 -15.45
N THR A 114 27.92 6.37 -14.76
CA THR A 114 28.60 5.37 -13.93
C THR A 114 27.71 4.98 -12.73
N PRO A 115 27.65 3.69 -12.36
CA PRO A 115 26.85 3.22 -11.22
C PRO A 115 27.18 3.93 -9.90
N SER A 116 28.44 4.37 -9.74
CA SER A 116 28.89 5.11 -8.56
C SER A 116 28.27 6.51 -8.49
N ALA A 117 28.30 7.27 -9.60
CA ALA A 117 27.71 8.61 -9.63
C ALA A 117 26.19 8.58 -9.40
N ALA A 118 25.49 7.62 -10.01
CA ALA A 118 24.06 7.42 -9.77
C ALA A 118 23.75 7.06 -8.31
N LYS A 119 24.59 6.21 -7.70
CA LYS A 119 24.45 5.81 -6.29
C LYS A 119 24.68 6.96 -5.33
N ASP A 120 25.67 7.81 -5.59
CA ASP A 120 25.98 8.96 -4.74
C ASP A 120 24.86 10.01 -4.81
N ARG A 121 24.35 10.31 -6.01
CA ARG A 121 23.18 11.18 -6.19
C ARG A 121 21.93 10.61 -5.53
N GLY A 122 21.69 9.31 -5.68
CA GLY A 122 20.58 8.63 -5.02
C GLY A 122 20.68 8.69 -3.49
N ARG A 123 21.88 8.53 -2.93
CA ARG A 123 22.13 8.69 -1.49
C ARG A 123 21.86 10.11 -1.00
N GLU A 124 22.33 11.11 -1.74
CA GLU A 124 22.17 12.51 -1.35
C GLU A 124 20.69 12.92 -1.33
N LEU A 125 19.92 12.47 -2.34
CA LEU A 125 18.46 12.64 -2.39
C LEU A 125 17.77 11.90 -1.23
N LEU A 126 18.16 10.65 -0.97
CA LEU A 126 17.59 9.86 0.13
C LEU A 126 17.89 10.50 1.49
N ASP A 127 19.12 10.95 1.72
CA ASP A 127 19.50 11.64 2.95
C ASP A 127 18.73 12.95 3.13
N GLY A 128 18.49 13.68 2.03
CA GLY A 128 17.62 14.86 2.02
C GLY A 128 16.19 14.53 2.46
N VAL A 129 15.61 13.46 1.92
CA VAL A 129 14.27 12.97 2.30
C VAL A 129 14.24 12.52 3.76
N VAL A 130 15.22 11.73 4.21
CA VAL A 130 15.31 11.25 5.60
C VAL A 130 15.43 12.41 6.58
N LYS A 131 16.26 13.42 6.27
CA LYS A 131 16.38 14.64 7.09
C LYS A 131 15.09 15.44 7.11
N ALA A 132 14.41 15.59 5.97
CA ALA A 132 13.13 16.29 5.89
C ALA A 132 12.04 15.59 6.72
N VAL A 133 11.93 14.26 6.60
CA VAL A 133 10.97 13.45 7.37
C VAL A 133 11.30 13.48 8.87
N SER A 134 12.57 13.37 9.25
CA SER A 134 13.01 13.43 10.65
C SER A 134 12.76 14.80 11.28
N SER A 135 13.02 15.88 10.53
CA SER A 135 12.71 17.27 10.92
C SER A 135 11.20 17.47 11.12
N ALA A 136 10.39 17.09 10.13
CA ALA A 136 8.93 17.20 10.19
C ALA A 136 8.34 16.34 11.32
N GLY A 137 8.84 15.11 11.49
CA GLY A 137 8.43 14.20 12.55
C GLY A 137 8.79 14.71 13.95
N SER A 138 9.98 15.30 14.10
CA SER A 138 10.41 15.93 15.35
C SER A 138 9.59 17.17 15.68
N ALA A 139 9.26 17.99 14.69
CA ALA A 139 8.40 19.17 14.87
C ALA A 139 6.96 18.78 15.22
N ALA A 140 6.41 17.75 14.57
CA ALA A 140 5.09 17.20 14.87
C ALA A 140 5.04 16.56 16.27
N ALA A 141 6.05 15.77 16.64
CA ALA A 141 6.14 15.14 17.95
C ALA A 141 6.31 16.16 19.09
N GLN A 142 7.09 17.22 18.87
CA GLN A 142 7.22 18.32 19.82
C GLN A 142 5.93 19.13 19.95
N SER A 143 5.20 19.32 18.85
CA SER A 143 3.89 19.98 18.88
C SER A 143 2.87 19.14 19.64
N ALA A 144 2.82 17.82 19.39
CA ALA A 144 1.95 16.90 20.12
C ALA A 144 2.26 16.87 21.62
N LYS A 145 3.55 16.79 22.02
CA LYS A 145 3.95 16.85 23.43
C LYS A 145 3.63 18.19 24.10
N ARG A 146 3.65 19.30 23.34
CA ARG A 146 3.30 20.62 23.86
C ARG A 146 1.79 20.79 24.01
N THR A 147 0.99 20.13 23.18
CA THR A 147 -0.47 20.08 23.30
C THR A 147 -0.96 19.21 24.46
N GLU A 148 -0.20 18.18 24.88
CA GLU A 148 -0.51 17.38 26.09
C GLU A 148 -0.14 18.08 27.41
N GLN A 149 0.59 19.20 27.38
CA GLN A 149 1.04 19.96 28.57
C GLN A 149 0.29 21.29 28.77
N ALA A 150 -0.74 21.55 27.98
CA ALA A 150 -1.65 22.70 28.09
C ALA A 150 -3.05 22.23 28.49
#